data_AF-A0A2T1F7P5-F1
#
_entry.id   AF-A0A2T1F7P5-F1
#
_cell.length_a   1.000
_cell.length_b   1.000
_cell.length_c   1.000
_cell.angle_alpha   90.00
_cell.angle_beta   90.00
_cell.angle_gamma   90.00
#
_symmetry.space_group_name_H-M   'P 1'
#
loop_
_entity.id
_entity.type
_entity.pdbx_description
1 polymer ?
#
loop_
_entity_poly.entity_id
_entity_poly.type
_entity_poly.pdbx_seq_one_letter_code
_entity_poly.pdbx_strand_id
1 'polypeptide(L)'
;MYTSGKQVSEFSLEGEILSLIIEDGYKLKYLRICSDRGIEYLVKLCKELRASLSSVLTPGLRVQIAGEKQLNSKNGKLKLKAYSLKLSGSNNDRGSQPLDPTNSPVAFVTSPPARDNNSIPCGTASKTAVTSAKTKAKILVCQKSDCQKRGGAAVCKALENALNARGLADQVTVQGTGCLKQCKAGPNIVVMPDKTRYSRIKPAEIPAILDKHFTN
;
A
#
# COMPACT_ATOMS: atom_id res chain seq x y z
N MET A 1 -39.84 -12.25 -11.06
CA MET A 1 -38.96 -12.17 -9.87
C MET A 1 -37.53 -11.93 -10.34
N TYR A 2 -36.87 -10.84 -9.94
CA TYR A 2 -35.49 -10.55 -10.37
C TYR A 2 -34.48 -11.19 -9.42
N THR A 3 -33.92 -12.33 -9.79
CA THR A 3 -32.77 -12.92 -9.09
C THR A 3 -31.54 -12.05 -9.34
N SER A 4 -31.09 -11.36 -8.30
CA SER A 4 -29.90 -10.51 -8.36
C SER A 4 -28.67 -11.41 -8.57
N GLY A 5 -28.11 -11.40 -9.79
CA GLY A 5 -27.06 -12.31 -10.28
C GLY A 5 -25.68 -12.11 -9.61
N LYS A 6 -25.63 -12.29 -8.30
CA LYS A 6 -24.46 -12.13 -7.45
C LYS A 6 -24.48 -13.24 -6.39
N GLN A 7 -23.67 -14.26 -6.60
CA GLN A 7 -23.44 -15.28 -5.59
C GLN A 7 -22.56 -14.70 -4.49
N VAL A 8 -22.96 -14.91 -3.24
CA VAL A 8 -22.16 -14.58 -2.06
C VAL A 8 -21.97 -15.86 -1.27
N SER A 9 -20.73 -16.16 -0.94
CA SER A 9 -20.34 -17.30 -0.10
C SER A 9 -19.44 -16.79 1.01
N GLU A 10 -19.50 -17.38 2.20
CA GLU A 10 -18.55 -17.05 3.25
C GLU A 10 -17.16 -17.64 2.94
N PHE A 11 -16.11 -17.03 3.46
CA PHE A 11 -14.77 -17.60 3.49
C PHE A 11 -14.10 -17.28 4.82
N SER A 12 -13.32 -18.24 5.31
CA SER A 12 -12.28 -18.03 6.32
C SER A 12 -10.93 -18.28 5.63
N LEU A 13 -9.97 -17.41 5.89
CA LEU A 13 -8.59 -17.52 5.40
C LEU A 13 -7.66 -17.24 6.57
N GLU A 14 -6.60 -18.02 6.68
CA GLU A 14 -5.51 -17.76 7.62
C GLU A 14 -4.21 -17.54 6.85
N GLY A 15 -3.38 -16.62 7.31
CA GLY A 15 -2.14 -16.30 6.64
C GLY A 15 -1.41 -15.12 7.25
N GLU A 16 -0.28 -14.78 6.65
CA GLU A 16 0.58 -13.68 7.08
C GLU A 16 0.27 -12.40 6.31
N ILE A 17 0.23 -11.25 6.98
CA ILE A 17 0.07 -9.95 6.34
C ILE A 17 1.35 -9.60 5.58
N LEU A 18 1.28 -9.56 4.26
CA LEU A 18 2.38 -9.07 3.42
C LEU A 18 2.43 -7.55 3.35
N SER A 19 1.27 -6.89 3.19
CA SER A 19 1.20 -5.43 3.10
C SER A 19 -0.20 -4.84 3.27
N LEU A 20 -0.20 -3.56 3.60
CA LEU A 20 -1.37 -2.76 3.95
C LEU A 20 -1.57 -1.67 2.89
N ILE A 21 -2.64 -1.75 2.11
CA ILE A 21 -2.92 -0.76 1.07
C ILE A 21 -3.75 0.37 1.65
N ILE A 22 -3.09 1.48 1.94
CA ILE A 22 -3.67 2.72 2.46
C ILE A 22 -4.07 3.62 1.29
N GLU A 23 -5.35 3.96 1.21
CA GLU A 23 -5.86 5.00 0.30
C GLU A 23 -5.89 6.35 1.03
N ASP A 24 -5.75 7.45 0.28
CA ASP A 24 -5.71 8.84 0.79
C ASP A 24 -4.60 9.18 1.83
N GLY A 25 -3.73 8.23 2.16
CA GLY A 25 -2.61 8.40 3.12
C GLY A 25 -2.93 8.06 4.58
N TYR A 26 -4.20 7.87 4.93
CA TYR A 26 -4.65 7.55 6.30
C TYR A 26 -5.74 6.47 6.36
N LYS A 27 -6.27 6.02 5.21
CA LYS A 27 -7.42 5.10 5.17
C LYS A 27 -7.01 3.75 4.63
N LEU A 28 -6.66 2.83 5.52
CA LEU A 28 -6.45 1.43 5.18
C LEU A 28 -7.65 0.91 4.37
N LYS A 29 -7.44 0.37 3.16
CA LYS A 29 -8.54 -0.01 2.27
C LYS A 29 -8.52 -1.48 1.88
N TYR A 30 -7.33 -2.03 1.63
CA TYR A 30 -7.13 -3.43 1.33
C TYR A 30 -5.94 -3.99 2.12
N LEU A 31 -5.94 -5.31 2.27
CA LEU A 31 -4.92 -6.10 2.97
C LEU A 31 -4.42 -7.16 1.99
N ARG A 32 -3.10 -7.30 1.82
CA ARG A 32 -2.49 -8.44 1.11
C ARG A 32 -2.05 -9.46 2.14
N ILE A 33 -2.54 -10.69 2.02
CA ILE A 33 -2.19 -11.81 2.90
C ILE A 33 -1.66 -12.97 2.07
N CYS A 34 -0.62 -13.62 2.56
CA CYS A 34 -0.12 -14.88 2.04
C CYS A 34 -0.66 -16.04 2.87
N SER A 35 -1.32 -17.01 2.24
CA SER A 35 -1.64 -18.29 2.88
C SER A 35 -0.37 -19.09 3.14
N ASP A 36 -0.45 -20.04 4.08
CA ASP A 36 0.47 -21.19 4.22
C ASP A 36 0.92 -21.82 2.88
N ARG A 37 0.01 -21.90 1.90
CA ARG A 37 0.25 -22.45 0.55
C ARG A 37 1.01 -21.51 -0.40
N GLY A 38 1.52 -20.37 0.08
CA GLY A 38 2.19 -19.36 -0.75
C GLY A 38 1.25 -18.56 -1.67
N ILE A 39 -0.07 -18.68 -1.50
CA ILE A 39 -1.06 -18.00 -2.33
C ILE A 39 -1.37 -16.62 -1.74
N GLU A 40 -1.18 -15.58 -2.55
CA GLU A 40 -1.54 -14.21 -2.18
C GLU A 40 -3.02 -13.88 -2.41
N TYR A 41 -3.65 -13.26 -1.41
CA TYR A 41 -5.02 -12.77 -1.47
C TYR A 41 -5.09 -11.27 -1.20
N LEU A 42 -5.76 -10.53 -2.09
CA LEU A 42 -6.10 -9.12 -1.89
C LEU A 42 -7.50 -8.98 -1.30
N VAL A 43 -7.58 -8.70 -0.01
CA VAL A 43 -8.84 -8.66 0.74
C VAL A 43 -9.26 -7.22 1.02
N LYS A 44 -10.50 -6.86 0.65
CA LYS A 44 -11.06 -5.54 0.98
C LYS A 44 -11.62 -5.56 2.40
N LEU A 45 -11.11 -4.72 3.29
CA LEU A 45 -11.71 -4.58 4.63
C LEU A 45 -13.09 -3.90 4.56
N CYS A 46 -13.99 -4.19 5.52
CA CYS A 46 -15.24 -3.44 5.71
C CYS A 46 -14.97 -2.02 6.27
N LYS A 47 -16.00 -1.25 6.66
CA LYS A 47 -15.77 0.11 7.22
C LYS A 47 -15.31 0.03 8.68
N GLU A 48 -15.80 -0.98 9.38
CA GLU A 48 -15.66 -1.22 10.81
C GLU A 48 -14.23 -1.70 11.15
N LEU A 49 -13.75 -2.77 10.49
CA LEU A 49 -12.37 -3.27 10.64
C LEU A 49 -11.29 -2.21 10.39
N ARG A 50 -11.56 -1.22 9.55
CA ARG A 50 -10.61 -0.13 9.28
C ARG A 50 -10.47 0.85 10.42
N ALA A 51 -11.51 0.99 11.25
CA ALA A 51 -11.50 1.90 12.39
C ALA A 51 -10.79 1.26 13.59
N SER A 52 -11.01 -0.04 13.82
CA SER A 52 -10.44 -0.75 14.98
C SER A 52 -9.00 -1.25 14.77
N LEU A 53 -8.61 -1.61 13.54
CA LEU A 53 -7.35 -2.32 13.30
C LEU A 53 -6.25 -1.50 12.60
N SER A 54 -6.52 -0.25 12.22
CA SER A 54 -5.55 0.56 11.46
C SER A 54 -4.20 0.76 12.16
N SER A 55 -4.17 0.71 13.49
CA SER A 55 -2.96 0.91 14.31
C SER A 55 -2.29 -0.40 14.75
N VAL A 56 -2.95 -1.55 14.58
CA VAL A 56 -2.50 -2.85 15.10
C VAL A 56 -1.94 -3.75 13.99
N LEU A 57 -2.39 -3.55 12.75
CA LEU A 57 -1.94 -4.35 11.62
C LEU A 57 -0.55 -3.89 11.17
N THR A 58 0.41 -4.80 11.26
CA THR A 58 1.79 -4.66 10.75
C THR A 58 2.06 -5.82 9.79
N PRO A 59 2.85 -5.64 8.72
CA PRO A 59 3.36 -6.75 7.93
C PRO A 59 4.12 -7.76 8.80
N GLY A 60 4.05 -9.05 8.47
CA GLY A 60 4.63 -10.14 9.27
C GLY A 60 3.69 -10.74 10.33
N LEU A 61 2.54 -10.12 10.63
CA LEU A 61 1.58 -10.69 11.57
C LEU A 61 0.75 -11.80 10.92
N ARG A 62 0.64 -12.95 11.61
CA ARG A 62 -0.32 -14.00 11.27
C ARG A 62 -1.73 -13.63 11.74
N VAL A 63 -2.69 -13.75 10.85
CA VAL A 63 -4.10 -13.38 11.08
C VAL A 63 -5.05 -14.38 10.43
N GLN A 64 -6.18 -14.57 11.10
CA GLN A 64 -7.35 -15.25 10.56
C GLN A 64 -8.39 -14.19 10.18
N ILE A 65 -8.74 -14.14 8.89
CA ILE A 65 -9.76 -13.23 8.32
C ILE A 65 -11.00 -14.04 7.93
N ALA A 66 -12.17 -13.59 8.39
CA ALA A 66 -13.47 -14.08 7.91
C ALA A 66 -14.20 -13.00 7.11
N GLY A 67 -14.87 -13.43 6.04
CA GLY A 67 -15.40 -12.51 5.05
C GLY A 67 -16.36 -13.12 4.03
N GLU A 68 -16.83 -12.27 3.14
CA GLU A 68 -17.69 -12.63 2.01
C GLU A 68 -16.88 -12.70 0.71
N LYS A 69 -16.96 -13.85 0.04
CA LYS A 69 -16.55 -14.07 -1.34
C LYS A 69 -17.73 -13.69 -2.24
N GLN A 70 -17.61 -12.55 -2.91
CA GLN A 70 -18.66 -12.03 -3.80
C GLN A 70 -18.27 -12.34 -5.25
N LEU A 71 -19.01 -13.25 -5.90
CA LEU A 71 -18.88 -13.58 -7.32
C LEU A 71 -20.04 -12.93 -8.09
N ASN A 72 -19.72 -12.08 -9.05
CA ASN A 72 -20.71 -11.46 -9.91
C ASN A 72 -20.90 -12.32 -11.17
N SER A 73 -22.07 -12.96 -11.30
CA SER A 73 -22.38 -13.91 -12.36
C SER A 73 -22.43 -13.28 -13.76
N LYS A 74 -22.51 -11.94 -13.86
CA LYS A 74 -22.56 -11.22 -15.14
C LYS A 74 -21.19 -10.91 -15.75
N ASN A 75 -20.10 -11.03 -14.98
CA ASN A 75 -18.75 -10.67 -15.45
C ASN A 75 -17.62 -11.51 -14.84
N GLY A 76 -17.95 -12.62 -14.18
CA GLY A 76 -16.99 -13.50 -13.49
C GLY A 76 -16.19 -12.84 -12.36
N LYS A 77 -16.48 -11.58 -12.00
CA LYS A 77 -15.60 -10.80 -11.13
C LYS A 77 -15.70 -11.28 -9.69
N LEU A 78 -14.61 -11.89 -9.24
CA LEU A 78 -14.40 -12.29 -7.86
C LEU A 78 -13.96 -11.10 -6.99
N LYS A 79 -14.50 -11.00 -5.78
CA LYS A 79 -14.15 -9.96 -4.82
C LYS A 79 -14.26 -10.47 -3.38
N LEU A 80 -13.15 -10.46 -2.66
CA LEU A 80 -13.09 -10.78 -1.24
C LEU A 80 -13.33 -9.53 -0.39
N LYS A 81 -14.25 -9.62 0.57
CA LYS A 81 -14.53 -8.57 1.56
C LYS A 81 -14.51 -9.15 2.97
N ALA A 82 -13.50 -8.84 3.78
CA ALA A 82 -13.47 -9.22 5.19
C ALA A 82 -14.42 -8.37 6.04
N TYR A 83 -15.06 -8.99 7.03
CA TYR A 83 -15.80 -8.32 8.11
C TYR A 83 -15.23 -8.65 9.50
N SER A 84 -14.47 -9.74 9.65
CA SER A 84 -13.73 -10.07 10.87
C SER A 84 -12.26 -10.32 10.55
N LEU A 85 -11.36 -9.90 11.44
CA LEU A 85 -9.94 -10.22 11.43
C LEU A 85 -9.51 -10.43 12.88
N LYS A 86 -8.91 -11.59 13.15
CA LYS A 86 -8.33 -11.98 14.44
C LYS A 86 -6.83 -12.19 14.27
N LEU A 87 -6.03 -11.81 15.26
CA LEU A 87 -4.62 -12.21 15.30
C LEU A 87 -4.57 -13.72 15.58
N SER A 88 -3.89 -14.48 14.72
CA SER A 88 -3.65 -15.91 14.96
C SER A 88 -2.36 -16.03 15.76
N GLY A 89 -2.49 -15.80 17.07
CA GLY A 89 -1.38 -15.86 17.99
C GLY A 89 -1.01 -17.31 18.30
N SER A 90 0.15 -17.76 17.85
CA SER A 90 0.92 -18.67 18.68
C SER A 90 1.43 -17.85 19.87
N ASN A 91 0.80 -18.02 21.03
CA ASN A 91 1.47 -17.71 22.29
C ASN A 91 2.74 -18.58 22.32
N ASN A 92 3.91 -17.96 22.14
CA ASN A 92 5.11 -18.52 22.73
C ASN A 92 5.52 -17.59 23.87
N ASP A 93 5.44 -18.15 25.07
CA ASP A 93 5.73 -17.46 26.31
C ASP A 93 7.20 -17.03 26.36
N ARG A 94 7.42 -15.74 26.65
CA ARG A 94 8.48 -15.34 27.58
C ARG A 94 7.92 -14.26 28.48
N GLY A 95 7.46 -14.67 29.65
CA GLY A 95 7.02 -13.77 30.70
C GLY A 95 8.06 -12.69 31.02
N SER A 96 7.65 -11.44 30.89
CA SER A 96 8.32 -10.31 31.52
C SER A 96 7.69 -10.12 32.90
N GLN A 97 8.29 -10.69 33.95
CA GLN A 97 7.88 -10.40 35.33
C GLN A 97 8.02 -8.90 35.63
N PRO A 98 7.14 -8.33 36.48
CA PRO A 98 7.34 -6.99 37.00
C PRO A 98 8.56 -6.97 37.93
N LEU A 99 9.46 -6.01 37.70
CA LEU A 99 10.63 -5.77 38.53
C LEU A 99 10.38 -4.52 39.39
N ASP A 100 9.82 -4.72 40.58
CA ASP A 100 9.77 -3.70 41.63
C ASP A 100 11.10 -3.67 42.43
N PRO A 101 11.37 -2.63 43.23
CA PRO A 101 12.69 -1.98 43.22
C PRO A 101 13.68 -2.47 44.29
N THR A 102 14.90 -1.89 44.21
CA THR A 102 16.00 -1.92 45.21
C THR A 102 17.04 -3.03 45.01
N ASN A 103 18.16 -2.73 44.33
CA ASN A 103 19.40 -2.33 44.98
C ASN A 103 20.48 -2.02 43.92
N SER A 104 21.41 -1.11 44.22
CA SER A 104 22.51 -0.73 43.31
C SER A 104 23.81 -1.51 43.65
N PRO A 105 24.99 -1.23 43.06
CA PRO A 105 25.71 -2.23 42.27
C PRO A 105 27.04 -2.68 42.90
N VAL A 106 27.70 -3.71 42.35
CA VAL A 106 29.17 -3.74 42.09
C VAL A 106 29.61 -5.07 41.45
N ALA A 107 30.62 -5.00 40.56
CA ALA A 107 31.67 -6.00 40.33
C ALA A 107 31.26 -7.42 39.80
N PHE A 108 32.11 -8.23 39.15
CA PHE A 108 33.55 -8.14 38.87
C PHE A 108 33.89 -8.91 37.57
N VAL A 109 34.92 -8.42 36.85
CA VAL A 109 36.01 -9.12 36.11
C VAL A 109 35.93 -10.68 36.08
N THR A 110 36.18 -11.41 34.97
CA THR A 110 37.53 -11.65 34.39
C THR A 110 37.47 -12.36 33.03
N SER A 111 38.54 -12.23 32.23
CA SER A 111 38.61 -12.52 30.79
C SER A 111 38.90 -13.99 30.39
N PRO A 112 38.59 -14.39 29.13
CA PRO A 112 38.86 -15.74 28.57
C PRO A 112 39.96 -15.79 27.48
N PRO A 113 40.55 -16.98 27.20
CA PRO A 113 41.32 -17.25 25.99
C PRO A 113 40.97 -18.57 25.25
N ALA A 114 41.38 -18.65 23.96
CA ALA A 114 41.71 -19.85 23.15
C ALA A 114 40.56 -20.74 22.59
N ARG A 115 40.62 -21.25 21.34
CA ARG A 115 41.61 -21.14 20.24
C ARG A 115 41.03 -21.71 18.92
N ASP A 116 41.69 -21.42 17.78
CA ASP A 116 41.86 -22.33 16.61
C ASP A 116 40.60 -22.67 15.75
N ASN A 117 40.62 -22.79 14.41
CA ASN A 117 41.49 -22.25 13.33
C ASN A 117 40.75 -22.37 11.98
N ASN A 118 41.22 -21.63 10.95
CA ASN A 118 41.17 -21.99 9.51
C ASN A 118 39.79 -22.25 8.81
N SER A 119 39.63 -22.04 7.49
CA SER A 119 40.36 -21.24 6.49
C SER A 119 39.57 -21.27 5.16
N ILE A 120 39.95 -20.38 4.21
CA ILE A 120 39.76 -20.51 2.74
C ILE A 120 38.33 -20.24 2.19
N PRO A 121 38.20 -19.68 0.96
CA PRO A 121 37.10 -18.76 0.62
C PRO A 121 36.28 -19.25 -0.59
N CYS A 122 35.91 -18.32 -1.50
CA CYS A 122 35.15 -18.51 -2.74
C CYS A 122 33.62 -18.61 -2.50
N GLY A 123 32.76 -17.71 -2.99
CA GLY A 123 32.95 -16.69 -4.02
C GLY A 123 32.36 -17.11 -5.36
N THR A 124 31.03 -17.03 -5.49
CA THR A 124 30.39 -16.92 -6.80
C THR A 124 29.30 -15.86 -6.73
N ALA A 125 29.56 -14.73 -7.38
CA ALA A 125 28.56 -13.68 -7.56
C ALA A 125 27.57 -14.11 -8.65
N SER A 126 26.45 -14.73 -8.27
CA SER A 126 25.29 -14.83 -9.15
C SER A 126 24.56 -13.48 -9.18
N LYS A 127 24.99 -12.61 -10.09
CA LYS A 127 24.28 -11.40 -10.50
C LYS A 127 22.96 -11.78 -11.18
N THR A 128 21.94 -12.17 -10.42
CA THR A 128 20.57 -12.12 -10.92
C THR A 128 20.14 -10.66 -10.87
N ALA A 129 20.13 -10.02 -12.05
CA ALA A 129 19.77 -8.62 -12.16
C ALA A 129 18.41 -8.36 -11.50
N VAL A 130 18.41 -7.61 -10.39
CA VAL A 130 17.19 -6.99 -9.88
C VAL A 130 16.84 -5.90 -10.87
N THR A 131 16.10 -6.28 -11.92
CA THR A 131 15.38 -5.33 -12.75
C THR A 131 14.37 -4.66 -11.84
N SER A 132 14.78 -3.57 -11.19
CA SER A 132 13.90 -2.71 -10.41
C SER A 132 12.72 -2.36 -11.29
N ALA A 133 11.58 -3.02 -11.05
CA ALA A 133 10.40 -2.86 -11.87
C ALA A 133 9.94 -1.42 -11.70
N LYS A 134 10.35 -0.53 -12.61
CA LYS A 134 9.98 0.89 -12.61
C LYS A 134 8.46 0.96 -12.62
N THR A 135 7.87 1.12 -11.45
CA THR A 135 6.45 1.39 -11.29
C THR A 135 6.15 2.66 -12.07
N LYS A 136 5.43 2.52 -13.19
CA LYS A 136 5.04 3.65 -14.04
C LYS A 136 4.48 4.76 -13.16
N ALA A 137 5.04 5.96 -13.30
CA ALA A 137 4.64 7.12 -12.54
C ALA A 137 3.17 7.47 -12.86
N LYS A 138 2.48 8.11 -11.92
CA LYS A 138 1.05 8.39 -12.07
C LYS A 138 0.72 9.80 -11.65
N ILE A 139 -0.15 10.45 -12.42
CA ILE A 139 -0.66 11.77 -12.09
C ILE A 139 -2.16 11.64 -11.88
N LEU A 140 -2.59 11.73 -10.62
CA LEU A 140 -3.97 11.53 -10.20
C LEU A 140 -4.72 12.86 -10.26
N VAL A 141 -5.66 13.01 -11.20
CA VAL A 141 -6.43 14.25 -11.41
C VAL A 141 -7.80 14.13 -10.75
N CYS A 142 -8.17 15.08 -9.89
CA CYS A 142 -9.49 15.07 -9.23
C CYS A 142 -10.61 15.35 -10.25
N GLN A 143 -11.44 14.36 -10.54
CA GLN A 143 -12.51 14.45 -11.55
C GLN A 143 -13.89 14.82 -10.96
N LYS A 144 -13.98 15.19 -9.67
CA LYS A 144 -15.26 15.57 -9.06
C LYS A 144 -15.72 16.96 -9.52
N SER A 145 -17.03 17.19 -9.45
CA SER A 145 -17.76 18.40 -9.90
C SER A 145 -17.04 19.72 -9.66
N ASP A 146 -16.52 19.98 -8.46
CA ASP A 146 -15.88 21.27 -8.13
C ASP A 146 -14.55 21.47 -8.86
N CYS A 147 -13.78 20.42 -9.07
CA CYS A 147 -12.53 20.50 -9.84
C CYS A 147 -12.82 20.58 -11.34
N GLN A 148 -13.84 19.86 -11.83
CA GLN A 148 -14.25 19.96 -13.24
C GLN A 148 -14.77 21.37 -13.59
N LYS A 149 -15.67 21.94 -12.77
CA LYS A 149 -16.19 23.31 -12.92
C LYS A 149 -15.10 24.39 -12.88
N ARG A 150 -13.92 24.09 -12.31
CA ARG A 150 -12.77 25.00 -12.19
C ARG A 150 -11.68 24.74 -13.26
N GLY A 151 -11.97 23.96 -14.30
CA GLY A 151 -11.04 23.69 -15.40
C GLY A 151 -10.29 22.36 -15.33
N GLY A 152 -10.74 21.39 -14.51
CA GLY A 152 -10.11 20.08 -14.36
C GLY A 152 -9.94 19.30 -15.67
N ALA A 153 -10.89 19.41 -16.61
CA ALA A 153 -10.79 18.82 -17.95
C ALA A 153 -9.65 19.44 -18.78
N ALA A 154 -9.48 20.77 -18.73
CA ALA A 154 -8.39 21.45 -19.41
C ALA A 154 -7.02 21.08 -18.81
N VAL A 155 -6.94 20.90 -17.49
CA VAL A 155 -5.75 20.39 -16.80
C VAL A 155 -5.41 18.95 -17.23
N CYS A 156 -6.41 18.06 -17.36
CA CYS A 156 -6.21 16.68 -17.82
C CYS A 156 -5.65 16.65 -19.26
N LYS A 157 -6.27 17.40 -20.18
CA LYS A 157 -5.82 17.51 -21.58
C LYS A 157 -4.42 18.13 -21.69
N ALA A 158 -4.11 19.14 -20.89
CA ALA A 158 -2.77 19.75 -20.86
C ALA A 158 -1.70 18.78 -20.35
N LEU A 159 -2.04 17.95 -19.35
CA LEU A 159 -1.17 16.87 -18.87
C LEU A 159 -0.89 15.82 -19.95
N GLU A 160 -1.93 15.30 -20.60
CA GLU A 160 -1.80 14.33 -21.70
C GLU A 160 -0.96 14.89 -22.84
N ASN A 161 -1.25 16.11 -23.30
CA ASN A 161 -0.50 16.78 -24.36
C ASN A 161 0.98 17.00 -23.99
N ALA A 162 1.27 17.47 -22.77
CA ALA A 162 2.64 17.75 -22.33
C ALA A 162 3.46 16.47 -22.10
N LEU A 163 2.82 15.37 -21.68
CA LEU A 163 3.47 14.05 -21.60
C LEU A 163 3.79 13.48 -22.98
N ASN A 164 2.85 13.59 -23.94
CA ASN A 164 3.06 13.18 -25.32
C ASN A 164 4.20 13.97 -25.98
N ALA A 165 4.20 15.30 -25.84
CA ALA A 165 5.23 16.19 -26.40
C ALA A 165 6.65 15.93 -25.84
N ARG A 166 6.76 15.24 -24.70
CA ARG A 166 8.03 14.91 -24.04
C ARG A 166 8.41 13.43 -24.17
N GLY A 167 7.64 12.62 -24.90
CA GLY A 167 7.87 11.16 -24.98
C GLY A 167 7.68 10.42 -23.64
N LEU A 168 6.99 11.03 -22.68
CA LEU A 168 6.80 10.48 -21.33
C LEU A 168 5.51 9.64 -21.18
N ALA A 169 4.68 9.56 -22.21
CA ALA A 169 3.39 8.86 -22.18
C ALA A 169 3.49 7.36 -21.79
N ASP A 170 4.56 6.69 -22.20
CA ASP A 170 4.81 5.29 -21.83
C ASP A 170 5.26 5.10 -20.38
N GLN A 171 5.83 6.15 -19.78
CA GLN A 171 6.42 6.13 -18.43
C GLN A 171 5.48 6.69 -17.37
N VAL A 172 4.64 7.66 -17.73
CA VAL A 172 3.77 8.42 -16.82
C VAL A 172 2.31 8.33 -17.29
N THR A 173 1.42 7.85 -16.43
CA THR A 173 -0.01 7.72 -16.75
C THR A 173 -0.87 8.73 -15.99
N VAL A 174 -1.68 9.50 -16.71
CA VAL A 174 -2.74 10.34 -16.12
C VAL A 174 -3.92 9.46 -15.72
N GLN A 175 -4.40 9.56 -14.47
CA GLN A 175 -5.55 8.78 -13.99
C GLN A 175 -6.55 9.67 -13.24
N GLY A 176 -7.85 9.42 -13.46
CA GLY A 176 -8.90 10.05 -12.68
C GLY A 176 -8.92 9.57 -11.22
N THR A 177 -9.07 10.49 -10.28
CA THR A 177 -9.29 10.18 -8.86
C THR A 177 -10.54 10.87 -8.31
N GLY A 178 -10.99 10.40 -7.15
CA GLY A 178 -12.12 10.95 -6.40
C GLY A 178 -11.83 12.32 -5.79
N CYS A 179 -12.71 12.78 -4.91
CA CYS A 179 -12.55 14.07 -4.24
C CYS A 179 -11.36 14.05 -3.27
N LEU A 180 -10.33 14.85 -3.58
CA LEU A 180 -9.15 15.05 -2.73
C LEU A 180 -9.40 15.94 -1.49
N LYS A 181 -10.67 16.14 -1.11
CA LYS A 181 -11.19 17.02 -0.04
C LYS A 181 -10.86 18.52 -0.15
N GLN A 182 -10.10 18.94 -1.16
CA GLN A 182 -9.70 20.33 -1.37
C GLN A 182 -10.53 21.06 -2.46
N CYS A 183 -11.87 20.88 -2.46
CA CYS A 183 -12.76 21.43 -3.49
C CYS A 183 -12.65 22.95 -3.69
N LYS A 184 -12.46 23.71 -2.60
CA LYS A 184 -12.30 25.17 -2.63
C LYS A 184 -11.04 25.63 -3.38
N ALA A 185 -10.04 24.76 -3.54
CA ALA A 185 -8.80 25.03 -4.25
C ALA A 185 -8.62 24.16 -5.52
N GLY A 186 -9.72 23.71 -6.15
CA GLY A 186 -9.64 23.02 -7.43
C GLY A 186 -9.18 23.94 -8.58
N PRO A 187 -8.60 23.40 -9.68
CA PRO A 187 -8.28 21.98 -9.91
C PRO A 187 -7.18 21.44 -8.99
N ASN A 188 -7.23 20.14 -8.69
CA ASN A 188 -6.26 19.46 -7.82
C ASN A 188 -5.70 18.21 -8.50
N ILE A 189 -4.38 17.99 -8.40
CA ILE A 189 -3.72 16.74 -8.82
C ILE A 189 -2.78 16.20 -7.73
N VAL A 190 -2.40 14.93 -7.83
CA VAL A 190 -1.34 14.30 -7.03
C VAL A 190 -0.35 13.61 -7.95
N VAL A 191 0.94 13.89 -7.79
CA VAL A 191 2.03 13.20 -8.53
C VAL A 191 2.52 12.03 -7.69
N MET A 192 2.69 10.86 -8.33
CA MET A 192 3.20 9.62 -7.74
C MET A 192 4.49 9.21 -8.47
N PRO A 193 5.53 8.73 -7.77
CA PRO A 193 5.49 8.14 -6.42
C PRO A 193 5.51 9.12 -5.24
N ASP A 194 5.92 10.38 -5.46
CA ASP A 194 6.24 11.36 -4.42
C ASP A 194 5.07 11.77 -3.51
N LYS A 195 3.84 11.50 -3.93
CA LYS A 195 2.57 11.90 -3.29
C LYS A 195 2.39 13.42 -3.20
N THR A 196 3.19 14.19 -3.92
CA THR A 196 3.13 15.66 -3.98
C THR A 196 1.77 16.12 -4.50
N ARG A 197 1.10 16.97 -3.73
CA ARG A 197 -0.23 17.50 -4.07
C ARG A 197 -0.09 18.92 -4.61
N TYR A 198 -0.82 19.20 -5.68
CA TYR A 198 -0.95 20.54 -6.25
C TYR A 198 -2.42 20.96 -6.29
N SER A 199 -2.67 22.25 -6.09
CA SER A 199 -4.00 22.88 -5.99
C SER A 199 -4.02 24.19 -6.77
N ARG A 200 -5.20 24.59 -7.26
CA ARG A 200 -5.47 25.78 -8.10
C ARG A 200 -4.68 25.82 -9.42
N ILE A 201 -4.30 24.65 -9.91
CA ILE A 201 -3.38 24.49 -11.04
C ILE A 201 -4.00 25.05 -12.31
N LYS A 202 -3.22 25.84 -13.05
CA LYS A 202 -3.57 26.28 -14.40
C LYS A 202 -2.93 25.36 -15.45
N PRO A 203 -3.55 25.17 -16.64
CA PRO A 203 -2.95 24.42 -17.74
C PRO A 203 -1.54 24.87 -18.12
N ALA A 204 -1.22 26.16 -17.99
CA ALA A 204 0.11 26.73 -18.26
C ALA A 204 1.19 26.34 -17.24
N GLU A 205 0.82 25.88 -16.04
CA GLU A 205 1.77 25.48 -14.99
C GLU A 205 2.20 24.00 -15.12
N ILE A 206 1.49 23.22 -15.96
CA ILE A 206 1.74 21.79 -16.16
C ILE A 206 3.17 21.46 -16.63
N PRO A 207 3.77 22.17 -17.61
CA PRO A 207 5.15 21.90 -18.02
C PRO A 207 6.12 21.97 -16.83
N ALA A 208 6.04 23.05 -16.04
CA ALA A 208 6.90 23.25 -14.88
C ALA A 208 6.67 22.24 -13.74
N ILE A 209 5.45 21.71 -13.60
CA ILE A 209 5.18 20.58 -12.67
C ILE A 209 5.81 19.29 -13.18
N LEU A 210 5.73 19.03 -14.49
CA LEU A 210 6.36 17.85 -15.11
C LEU A 210 7.88 17.93 -15.03
N ASP A 211 8.50 19.10 -15.27
CA ASP A 211 9.94 19.30 -15.11
C ASP A 211 10.40 18.98 -13.69
N LYS A 212 9.69 19.48 -12.66
CA LYS A 212 10.05 19.25 -11.25
C LYS A 212 10.05 17.78 -10.81
N HIS A 213 9.27 16.92 -11.47
CA HIS A 213 9.08 15.52 -11.09
C HIS A 213 9.66 14.50 -12.08
N PHE A 214 9.90 14.91 -13.32
CA PHE A 214 10.29 14.01 -14.41
C PHE A 214 11.47 14.55 -15.24
N THR A 215 12.25 15.51 -14.71
CA THR A 215 13.61 15.77 -15.24
C THR A 215 14.45 14.50 -15.08
N ASN A 216 15.05 14.06 -16.18
CA ASN A 216 15.94 12.90 -16.29
C ASN A 216 17.08 13.26 -17.23
#